data_AF-A0A7S3LCC9-F1
#
_entry.id   AF-A0A7S3LCC9-F1
#
_cell.length_a   1.000
_cell.length_b   1.000
_cell.length_c   1.000
_cell.angle_alpha   90.00
_cell.angle_beta   90.00
_cell.angle_gamma   90.00
#
_symmetry.space_group_name_H-M   'P 1'
#
loop_
_entity.id
_entity.type
_entity.pdbx_description
1 polymer ?
#
loop_
_entity_poly.entity_id
_entity_poly.type
_entity_poly.pdbx_seq_one_letter_code
_entity_poly.pdbx_strand_id
1 'polypeptide(L)'
;TDEQSVDSEVSRRVLSIGQPSEEFVHKSSMWHCKNRRILNCGRYNLKCRNDMENPLEMVKEALQLSIDSNFDESGERRHLFFMSAGALKRAMVQTLPEEGRLAFFLNLYHCMVMHAFLVIGPPGSGLKWISFFNNLAYEVG
;
A
#
# COMPACT_ATOMS: atom_id res chain seq x y z
N THR A 1 11.37 -41.68 13.59
CA THR A 1 10.03 -41.23 14.01
C THR A 1 10.08 -39.72 13.98
N ASP A 2 10.09 -39.14 12.78
CA ASP A 2 10.63 -37.80 12.53
C ASP A 2 9.71 -36.96 11.64
N GLU A 3 8.40 -37.14 11.76
CA GLU A 3 7.41 -36.38 10.98
C GLU A 3 6.74 -35.26 11.78
N GLN A 4 6.93 -35.18 13.11
CA GLN A 4 6.24 -34.20 13.95
C GLN A 4 6.98 -32.86 14.15
N SER A 5 8.25 -32.73 13.76
CA SER A 5 9.00 -31.48 13.97
C SER A 5 8.91 -30.49 12.81
N VAL A 6 8.59 -30.95 11.59
CA VAL A 6 8.60 -30.12 10.37
C VAL A 6 7.31 -29.31 10.24
N ASP A 7 6.16 -29.88 10.62
CA ASP A 7 4.87 -29.20 10.60
C ASP A 7 4.81 -28.01 11.56
N SER A 8 5.55 -28.05 12.67
CA SER A 8 5.68 -26.93 13.61
C SER A 8 6.36 -25.70 13.00
N GLU A 9 7.27 -25.89 12.06
CA GLU A 9 8.07 -24.80 11.46
C GLU A 9 7.37 -24.22 10.23
N VAL A 10 6.68 -25.07 9.46
CA VAL A 10 5.79 -24.64 8.38
C VAL A 10 4.61 -23.85 8.96
N SER A 11 4.03 -24.28 10.07
CA SER A 11 2.92 -23.58 10.72
C SER A 11 3.33 -22.22 11.33
N ARG A 12 4.60 -22.04 11.75
CA ARG A 12 5.13 -20.72 12.14
C ARG A 12 5.36 -19.77 10.95
N ARG A 13 5.50 -20.29 9.72
CA ARG A 13 5.54 -19.50 8.49
C ARG A 13 4.14 -19.23 7.92
N VAL A 14 3.16 -20.04 8.27
CA VAL A 14 1.75 -19.84 7.91
C VAL A 14 1.17 -18.75 8.81
N LEU A 15 1.46 -17.49 8.47
CA LEU A 15 0.81 -16.31 9.03
C LEU A 15 1.41 -15.83 10.37
N SER A 16 2.53 -15.09 10.28
CA SER A 16 2.76 -13.97 11.19
C SER A 16 1.70 -12.88 10.94
N ILE A 17 0.42 -13.18 11.22
CA ILE A 17 -0.64 -12.19 11.42
C ILE A 17 -0.21 -11.40 12.64
N GLY A 18 0.38 -10.22 12.44
CA GLY A 18 0.85 -9.41 13.57
C GLY A 18 1.61 -8.16 13.18
N GLN A 19 2.12 -8.07 11.95
CA GLN A 19 2.71 -6.83 11.44
C GLN A 19 2.06 -6.44 10.13
N PRO A 20 1.03 -5.56 10.16
CA PRO A 20 0.38 -5.04 8.95
C PRO A 20 1.40 -4.51 7.94
N SER A 21 2.47 -3.86 8.42
CA SER A 21 3.57 -3.36 7.58
C SER A 21 4.25 -4.43 6.70
N GLU A 22 4.31 -5.69 7.11
CA GLU A 22 4.90 -6.77 6.33
C GLU A 22 3.93 -7.33 5.27
N GLU A 23 2.62 -7.22 5.51
CA GLU A 23 1.57 -7.71 4.60
C GLU A 23 1.40 -6.83 3.35
N PHE A 24 1.69 -5.52 3.47
CA PHE A 24 1.50 -4.56 2.37
C PHE A 24 2.78 -4.25 1.57
N VAL A 25 3.96 -4.67 2.04
CA VAL A 25 5.24 -4.42 1.37
C VAL A 25 5.67 -5.65 0.57
N HIS A 26 5.41 -5.63 -0.74
CA HIS A 26 5.88 -6.68 -1.64
C HIS A 26 6.99 -6.18 -2.58
N LYS A 27 7.93 -7.07 -2.91
CA LYS A 27 8.90 -6.86 -3.98
C LYS A 27 8.33 -7.47 -5.27
N SER A 28 8.18 -6.67 -6.33
CA SER A 28 7.62 -7.13 -7.61
C SER A 28 8.48 -8.23 -8.23
N SER A 29 7.87 -9.31 -8.73
CA SER A 29 8.53 -10.37 -9.50
C SER A 29 8.45 -10.19 -11.01
N MET A 30 7.56 -9.32 -11.52
CA MET A 30 7.32 -9.14 -12.97
C MET A 30 8.07 -7.96 -13.59
N TRP A 31 8.50 -6.97 -12.79
CA TRP A 31 9.23 -5.81 -13.29
C TRP A 31 10.67 -5.81 -12.78
N HIS A 32 11.66 -5.65 -13.68
CA HIS A 32 13.05 -5.45 -13.28
C HIS A 32 13.29 -4.03 -12.74
N CYS A 33 12.76 -3.79 -11.54
CA CYS A 33 12.85 -2.59 -10.71
C CYS A 33 13.71 -2.89 -9.48
N LYS A 34 15.00 -3.22 -9.62
CA LYS A 34 15.79 -4.01 -8.65
C LYS A 34 15.69 -3.67 -7.14
N ASN A 35 15.13 -2.56 -6.69
CA ASN A 35 14.79 -2.33 -5.27
C ASN A 35 13.48 -1.56 -4.97
N ARG A 36 12.54 -1.40 -5.93
CA ARG A 36 11.28 -0.69 -5.61
C ARG A 36 10.34 -1.55 -4.76
N ARG A 37 9.92 -0.99 -3.62
CA ARG A 37 8.94 -1.53 -2.68
C ARG A 37 7.56 -1.09 -3.13
N ILE A 38 6.70 -2.05 -3.48
CA ILE A 38 5.31 -1.74 -3.78
C ILE A 38 4.57 -1.70 -2.46
N LEU A 39 4.00 -0.54 -2.14
CA LEU A 39 3.37 -0.29 -0.84
C LEU A 39 1.89 -0.65 -0.84
N ASN A 40 1.20 -0.56 -1.98
CA ASN A 40 -0.22 -0.90 -2.06
C ASN A 40 -0.46 -2.36 -2.43
N CYS A 41 0.46 -3.26 -2.06
CA CYS A 41 0.47 -4.66 -2.50
C CYS A 41 -0.35 -5.62 -1.65
N GLY A 42 -1.24 -5.11 -0.79
CA GLY A 42 -2.08 -5.90 0.10
C GLY A 42 -2.69 -7.10 -0.61
N ARG A 43 -2.20 -8.29 -0.28
CA ARG A 43 -2.81 -9.54 -0.74
C ARG A 43 -4.13 -9.68 0.00
N TYR A 44 -5.13 -10.21 -0.69
CA TYR A 44 -6.44 -10.56 -0.16
C TYR A 44 -7.38 -9.37 0.08
N ASN A 45 -8.09 -8.97 -0.96
CA ASN A 45 -9.50 -8.69 -0.77
C ASN A 45 -10.34 -9.17 -1.96
N LEU A 46 -10.90 -10.36 -1.80
CA LEU A 46 -11.84 -11.00 -2.74
C LEU A 46 -13.26 -10.42 -2.61
N LYS A 47 -13.51 -9.51 -1.64
CA LYS A 47 -14.76 -8.75 -1.54
C LYS A 47 -14.68 -7.54 -2.47
N CYS A 48 -14.86 -7.81 -3.77
CA CYS A 48 -15.05 -6.80 -4.80
C CYS A 48 -16.33 -6.00 -4.54
N ARG A 49 -16.22 -4.69 -4.29
CA ARG A 49 -17.26 -3.76 -4.74
C ARG A 49 -17.08 -3.63 -6.26
N ASN A 50 -18.09 -4.04 -7.01
CA ASN A 50 -18.13 -4.00 -8.48
C ASN A 50 -18.56 -2.64 -9.03
N ASP A 51 -18.69 -1.63 -8.17
CA ASP A 51 -19.13 -0.32 -8.60
C ASP A 51 -17.97 0.36 -9.31
N MET A 52 -18.27 0.99 -10.46
CA MET A 52 -17.32 1.77 -11.26
C MET A 52 -16.95 3.03 -10.46
N GLU A 53 -16.10 2.85 -9.44
CA GLU A 53 -15.74 3.90 -8.49
C GLU A 53 -14.95 5.00 -9.20
N ASN A 54 -15.36 6.25 -8.96
CA ASN A 54 -14.69 7.41 -9.54
C ASN A 54 -13.25 7.47 -9.01
N PRO A 55 -12.21 7.40 -9.88
CA PRO A 55 -10.82 7.40 -9.45
C PRO A 55 -10.44 8.58 -8.54
N LEU A 56 -11.05 9.75 -8.75
CA LEU A 56 -10.82 10.95 -7.95
C LEU A 56 -11.34 10.79 -6.51
N GLU A 57 -12.49 10.15 -6.34
CA GLU A 57 -13.03 9.88 -5.00
C GLU A 57 -12.20 8.79 -4.31
N MET A 58 -11.81 7.73 -5.03
CA MET A 58 -10.96 6.68 -4.46
C MET A 58 -9.66 7.23 -3.88
N VAL A 59 -8.96 8.10 -4.62
CA VAL A 59 -7.67 8.66 -4.16
C VAL A 59 -7.86 9.71 -3.07
N LYS A 60 -8.96 10.47 -3.12
CA LYS A 60 -9.33 11.43 -2.06
C LYS A 60 -9.60 10.71 -0.74
N GLU A 61 -10.40 9.64 -0.76
CA GLU A 61 -10.70 8.84 0.43
C GLU A 61 -9.43 8.24 1.02
N ALA A 62 -8.57 7.65 0.18
CA ALA A 62 -7.28 7.13 0.62
C ALA A 62 -6.41 8.23 1.26
N LEU A 63 -6.36 9.42 0.67
CA LEU A 63 -5.57 10.54 1.19
C LEU A 63 -6.12 11.02 2.54
N GLN A 64 -7.45 11.17 2.66
CA GLN A 64 -8.09 11.59 3.91
C GLN A 64 -7.81 10.61 5.04
N LEU A 65 -7.89 9.30 4.79
CA LEU A 65 -7.56 8.26 5.76
C LEU A 65 -6.08 8.33 6.21
N SER A 66 -5.19 8.88 5.37
CA SER A 66 -3.77 9.02 5.69
C SER A 66 -3.41 10.27 6.51
N ILE A 67 -4.23 11.32 6.46
CA ILE A 67 -3.95 12.63 7.08
C ILE A 67 -4.37 12.66 8.56
N ASP A 68 -5.44 11.94 8.91
CA ASP A 68 -5.97 11.98 10.26
C ASP A 68 -5.02 11.29 11.24
N SER A 69 -4.30 12.13 11.98
CA SER A 69 -3.21 11.79 12.88
C SER A 69 -3.66 11.02 14.14
N ASN A 70 -4.97 10.95 14.39
CA ASN A 70 -5.57 10.08 15.38
C ASN A 70 -5.58 8.65 14.83
N PHE A 71 -4.39 8.05 14.76
CA PHE A 71 -4.31 6.60 14.72
C PHE A 71 -4.98 6.09 15.99
N ASP A 72 -6.15 5.47 15.79
CA ASP A 72 -6.82 4.76 16.85
C ASP A 72 -5.90 3.70 17.44
N GLU A 73 -5.97 3.47 18.75
CA GLU A 73 -5.22 2.36 19.38
C GLU A 73 -5.57 1.01 18.75
N SER A 74 -6.75 0.89 18.14
CA SER A 74 -7.22 -0.30 17.43
C SER A 74 -6.51 -0.54 16.09
N GLY A 75 -5.91 0.49 15.47
CA GLY A 75 -5.30 0.39 14.14
C GLY A 75 -6.31 0.23 12.98
N GLU A 76 -7.60 0.41 13.24
CA GLU A 76 -8.67 0.24 12.26
C GLU A 76 -8.54 1.29 11.14
N ARG A 77 -8.26 2.55 11.48
CA ARG A 77 -8.07 3.60 10.48
C ARG A 77 -6.88 3.33 9.56
N ARG A 78 -5.79 2.79 10.12
CA ARG A 78 -4.60 2.39 9.35
C ARG A 78 -4.93 1.23 8.41
N HIS A 79 -5.70 0.27 8.88
CA HIS A 79 -6.19 -0.83 8.04
C HIS A 79 -7.07 -0.32 6.89
N LEU A 80 -8.01 0.58 7.16
CA LEU A 80 -8.85 1.22 6.14
C LEU A 80 -8.01 1.98 5.12
N PHE A 81 -6.99 2.72 5.56
CA PHE A 81 -6.06 3.40 4.65
C PHE A 81 -5.36 2.40 3.71
N PHE A 82 -4.78 1.32 4.24
CA PHE A 82 -4.09 0.32 3.42
C PHE A 82 -5.05 -0.37 2.45
N MET A 83 -6.29 -0.61 2.88
CA MET A 83 -7.36 -1.13 2.05
C MET A 83 -7.71 -0.19 0.88
N SER A 84 -7.95 1.09 1.16
CA SER A 84 -8.21 2.10 0.12
C SER A 84 -7.02 2.28 -0.81
N ALA A 85 -5.79 2.25 -0.30
CA ALA A 85 -4.58 2.32 -1.12
C ALA A 85 -4.46 1.12 -2.09
N GLY A 86 -4.81 -0.09 -1.62
CA GLY A 86 -4.86 -1.29 -2.46
C GLY A 86 -5.96 -1.23 -3.52
N ALA A 87 -7.10 -0.60 -3.23
CA ALA A 87 -8.20 -0.41 -4.19
C ALA A 87 -7.80 0.44 -5.39
N LEU A 88 -6.84 1.37 -5.25
CA LEU A 88 -6.35 2.22 -6.35
C LEU A 88 -5.77 1.44 -7.53
N LYS A 89 -5.39 0.16 -7.33
CA LYS A 89 -5.05 -0.75 -8.44
C LYS A 89 -6.18 -0.98 -9.45
N ARG A 90 -7.42 -0.63 -9.12
CA ARG A 90 -8.58 -0.79 -10.02
C ARG A 90 -9.07 0.54 -10.58
N ALA A 91 -8.41 1.65 -10.22
CA ALA A 91 -8.83 2.97 -10.63
C ALA A 91 -8.72 3.12 -12.16
N MET A 92 -9.84 3.40 -12.83
CA MET A 92 -9.88 3.61 -14.28
C MET A 92 -9.38 5.02 -14.66
N VAL A 93 -8.12 5.33 -14.37
CA VAL A 93 -7.54 6.68 -14.56
C VAL A 93 -7.60 7.14 -16.02
N GLN A 94 -7.61 6.21 -16.98
CA GLN A 94 -7.71 6.48 -18.41
C GLN A 94 -9.03 7.18 -18.80
N THR A 95 -10.10 7.05 -17.99
CA THR A 95 -11.40 7.68 -18.27
C THR A 95 -11.47 9.14 -17.84
N LEU A 96 -10.51 9.60 -17.05
CA LEU A 96 -10.47 10.98 -16.56
C LEU A 96 -9.95 11.95 -17.64
N PRO A 97 -10.47 13.20 -17.67
CA PRO A 97 -9.84 14.28 -18.42
C PRO A 97 -8.45 14.59 -17.86
N GLU A 98 -7.65 15.36 -18.63
CA GLU A 98 -6.26 15.66 -18.27
C GLU A 98 -6.10 16.29 -16.88
N GLU A 99 -6.90 17.30 -16.56
CA GLU A 99 -6.91 17.95 -15.25
C GLU A 99 -7.26 16.96 -14.12
N GLY A 100 -8.20 16.05 -14.39
CA GLY A 100 -8.57 14.98 -13.47
C GLY A 100 -7.42 14.01 -13.24
N ARG A 101 -6.70 13.61 -14.29
CA ARG A 101 -5.51 12.75 -14.14
C ARG A 101 -4.42 13.45 -13.34
N LEU A 102 -4.19 14.73 -13.57
CA LEU A 102 -3.22 15.52 -12.81
C LEU A 102 -3.58 15.55 -11.32
N ALA A 103 -4.83 15.88 -11.00
CA ALA A 103 -5.33 15.89 -9.62
C ALA A 103 -5.21 14.50 -8.98
N PHE A 104 -5.55 13.44 -9.72
CA PHE A 104 -5.42 12.07 -9.26
C PHE A 104 -3.97 11.73 -8.88
N PHE A 105 -3.01 11.97 -9.78
CA PHE A 105 -1.61 11.61 -9.55
C PHE A 105 -0.94 12.46 -8.46
N LEU A 106 -1.35 13.72 -8.30
CA LEU A 106 -0.92 14.56 -7.17
C LEU A 106 -1.36 13.96 -5.83
N ASN A 107 -2.65 13.63 -5.70
CA ASN A 107 -3.18 13.00 -4.49
C ASN A 107 -2.54 11.62 -4.25
N LEU A 108 -2.35 10.83 -5.31
CA LEU A 108 -1.70 9.52 -5.25
C LEU A 108 -0.27 9.63 -4.70
N TYR A 109 0.48 10.64 -5.16
CA TYR A 109 1.84 10.89 -4.68
C TYR A 109 1.84 11.17 -3.17
N HIS A 110 0.93 12.04 -2.69
CA HIS A 110 0.79 12.30 -1.26
C HIS A 110 0.42 11.04 -0.46
N CYS A 111 -0.52 10.23 -0.95
CA CYS A 111 -0.84 8.93 -0.35
C CYS A 111 0.40 8.03 -0.24
N MET A 112 1.20 7.94 -1.29
CA MET A 112 2.40 7.10 -1.33
C MET A 112 3.45 7.57 -0.32
N VAL A 113 3.65 8.89 -0.19
CA VAL A 113 4.57 9.46 0.81
C VAL A 113 4.10 9.15 2.22
N MET A 114 2.82 9.37 2.52
CA MET A 114 2.25 9.07 3.83
C MET A 114 2.35 7.58 4.17
N HIS A 115 2.00 6.71 3.22
CA HIS A 115 2.16 5.26 3.39
C HIS A 115 3.60 4.88 3.74
N ALA A 116 4.56 5.43 3.01
CA ALA A 116 5.96 5.12 3.23
C ALA A 116 6.43 5.57 4.62
N PHE A 117 5.99 6.74 5.10
CA PHE A 117 6.28 7.17 6.47
C PHE A 117 5.68 6.25 7.52
N LEU A 118 4.47 5.73 7.29
CA LEU A 118 3.81 4.82 8.23
C LEU A 118 4.48 3.45 8.31
N VAL A 119 4.98 2.94 7.19
CA VAL A 119 5.51 1.58 7.10
C VAL A 119 7.02 1.51 7.29
N ILE A 120 7.75 2.53 6.83
CA ILE A 120 9.22 2.54 6.82
C ILE A 120 9.78 3.58 7.80
N GLY A 121 9.00 4.61 8.12
CA GLY A 121 9.47 5.78 8.89
C GLY A 121 10.14 6.83 7.99
N PRO A 122 10.27 8.08 8.49
CA PRO A 122 10.94 9.14 7.76
C PRO A 122 12.45 8.87 7.66
N PRO A 123 13.10 9.19 6.51
CA PRO A 123 14.53 9.06 6.36
C PRO A 123 15.31 9.98 7.32
N GLY A 124 16.24 9.41 8.08
CA GLY A 124 17.05 10.18 9.04
C GLY A 124 18.13 11.11 8.44
N SER A 125 18.30 11.18 7.12
CA SER A 125 19.28 12.08 6.48
C SER A 125 18.97 12.41 5.03
N GLY A 126 19.46 13.55 4.53
CA GLY A 126 19.20 14.08 3.17
C GLY A 126 19.48 13.09 2.02
N LEU A 127 20.60 12.38 2.05
CA LEU A 127 20.92 11.37 1.02
C LEU A 127 19.99 10.15 1.07
N LYS A 128 19.47 9.81 2.26
CA LYS A 128 18.50 8.72 2.40
C LYS A 128 17.12 9.10 1.85
N TRP A 129 16.78 10.39 1.78
CA TRP A 129 15.51 10.86 1.18
C TRP A 129 15.43 10.57 -0.32
N ILE A 130 16.52 10.79 -1.06
CA ILE A 130 16.56 10.50 -2.51
C ILE A 130 16.36 9.00 -2.75
N SER A 131 17.11 8.18 -2.02
CA SER A 131 16.95 6.71 -2.08
C SER A 131 15.55 6.28 -1.65
N PHE A 132 14.97 6.92 -0.65
CA PHE A 132 13.62 6.63 -0.16
C PHE A 132 12.60 6.81 -1.28
N PHE A 133 12.49 8.00 -1.89
CA PHE A 133 11.51 8.24 -2.94
C PHE A 133 11.74 7.42 -4.21
N ASN A 134 12.99 7.15 -4.58
CA ASN A 134 13.32 6.35 -5.77
C ASN A 134 12.96 4.86 -5.65
N ASN A 135 12.76 4.38 -4.42
CA ASN A 135 12.48 2.98 -4.12
C ASN A 135 11.02 2.71 -3.73
N LEU A 136 10.11 3.69 -3.84
CA LEU A 136 8.69 3.48 -3.52
C LEU A 136 7.88 3.42 -4.80
N ALA A 137 6.85 2.57 -4.80
CA ALA A 137 5.94 2.44 -5.92
C ALA A 137 4.52 2.11 -5.43
N TYR A 138 3.55 2.61 -6.18
CA TYR A 138 2.18 2.14 -6.19
C TYR A 138 1.90 1.52 -7.55
N GLU A 139 1.09 0.46 -7.56
CA GLU A 139 0.43 -0.03 -8.77
C GLU A 139 -0.93 0.64 -8.90
N VAL A 140 -1.27 1.15 -10.09
CA VAL A 140 -2.54 1.85 -10.37
C VAL A 140 -2.98 1.54 -11.79
N GLY A 141 -4.30 1.37 -11.97
CA GLY A 141 -4.94 1.15 -13.28
C GLY A 141 -4.68 -0.23 -13.85
#